data_AF-A0A2N1D6L5-F1
#
_entry.id   AF-A0A2N1D6L5-F1
#
_cell.length_a   1.000
_cell.length_b   1.000
_cell.length_c   1.000
_cell.angle_alpha   90.00
_cell.angle_beta   90.00
_cell.angle_gamma   90.00
#
_symmetry.space_group_name_H-M   'P 1'
#
loop_
_entity.id
_entity.type
_entity.pdbx_description
1 polymer ?
#
loop_
_entity_poly.entity_id
_entity_poly.type
_entity_poly.pdbx_seq_one_letter_code
_entity_poly.pdbx_strand_id
1 'polypeptide(L)' 'MASGKTDEAKGRVKEAAGALTGDKKLKNEGKADQAAGRIKKAAKKVQKKAEEVIDDVKDALS' A
#
# COMPACT_ATOMS: atom_id res chain seq x y z
N MET A 1 9.03 -5.80 5.93
CA MET A 1 7.77 -5.35 5.29
C MET A 1 7.25 -4.03 5.89
N ALA A 2 8.06 -2.97 5.96
CA ALA A 2 7.65 -1.72 6.63
C ALA A 2 7.00 -0.69 5.69
N SER A 3 7.27 -0.75 4.39
CA SER A 3 7.04 0.38 3.46
C SER A 3 5.57 0.73 3.22
N GLY A 4 4.69 -0.28 3.04
CA GLY A 4 3.30 -0.03 2.67
C GLY A 4 2.39 0.53 3.78
N LYS A 5 2.78 0.38 5.06
CA LYS A 5 2.07 1.02 6.18
C LYS A 5 2.57 2.45 6.39
N THR A 6 3.88 2.67 6.22
CA THR A 6 4.50 3.98 6.30
C THR A 6 4.03 4.93 5.20
N ASP A 7 3.90 4.45 3.95
CA ASP A 7 3.39 5.25 2.82
C ASP A 7 1.95 5.74 3.07
N GLU A 8 1.08 4.88 3.62
CA GLU A 8 -0.31 5.24 3.93
C GLU A 8 -0.40 6.27 5.07
N ALA A 9 0.38 6.08 6.14
CA ALA A 9 0.43 7.02 7.25
C ALA A 9 0.97 8.40 6.82
N LYS A 10 2.06 8.42 6.04
CA LYS A 10 2.64 9.64 5.47
C LYS A 10 1.64 10.37 4.57
N GLY A 11 0.88 9.62 3.77
CA GLY A 11 -0.17 10.17 2.93
C GLY A 11 -1.30 10.84 3.71
N ARG A 12 -1.74 10.25 4.84
CA ARG A 12 -2.74 10.89 5.71
C ARG A 12 -2.22 12.17 6.35
N VAL A 13 -0.97 12.18 6.80
CA VAL A 13 -0.34 13.36 7.39
C VAL A 13 -0.25 14.49 6.37
N LYS A 14 0.20 14.21 5.13
CA LYS A 14 0.23 15.20 4.05
C LYS A 14 -1.15 15.71 3.68
N GLU A 15 -2.15 14.83 3.63
CA GLU A 15 -3.52 15.23 3.33
C GLU A 15 -4.08 16.18 4.39
N ALA A 16 -3.89 15.84 5.67
CA ALA A 16 -4.32 16.65 6.79
C ALA A 16 -3.58 18.00 6.84
N ALA A 17 -2.26 17.99 6.66
CA ALA A 17 -1.46 19.21 6.63
C ALA A 17 -1.88 20.13 5.47
N GLY A 18 -2.08 19.59 4.27
CA GLY A 18 -2.55 20.38 3.12
C GLY A 18 -3.97 20.90 3.27
N ALA A 19 -4.86 20.14 3.93
CA ALA A 19 -6.20 20.62 4.26
C ALA A 19 -6.16 21.76 5.29
N LEU A 20 -5.26 21.67 6.27
CA LEU A 20 -5.09 22.67 7.33
C LEU A 20 -4.45 23.97 6.83
N THR A 21 -3.43 23.88 5.97
CA THR A 21 -2.70 25.04 5.43
C THR A 21 -3.33 25.60 4.14
N GLY A 22 -4.34 24.93 3.58
CA GLY A 22 -4.91 25.28 2.28
C GLY A 22 -4.04 24.88 1.08
N ASP A 23 -2.95 24.14 1.31
CA ASP A 23 -2.05 23.65 0.25
C ASP A 23 -2.66 22.46 -0.49
N LYS A 24 -3.20 22.75 -1.68
CA LYS A 24 -3.78 21.75 -2.60
C LYS A 24 -2.76 20.71 -3.07
N LYS A 25 -1.49 21.08 -3.21
CA LYS A 25 -0.42 20.17 -3.66
C LYS A 25 -0.16 19.13 -2.58
N LEU A 26 0.02 19.57 -1.32
CA LEU A 26 0.23 18.68 -0.18
C LEU A 26 -0.96 17.73 0.02
N LYS A 27 -2.19 18.25 -0.14
CA LYS A 27 -3.42 17.45 -0.08
C LYS A 27 -3.44 16.35 -1.14
N ASN A 28 -3.10 16.69 -2.38
CA ASN A 28 -3.11 15.75 -3.51
C ASN A 28 -1.99 14.72 -3.41
N GLU A 29 -0.79 15.12 -2.98
CA GLU A 29 0.31 14.19 -2.69
C GLU A 29 -0.10 13.17 -1.62
N GLY A 30 -0.77 13.63 -0.55
CA GLY A 30 -1.24 12.77 0.51
C GLY A 30 -2.20 11.67 0.02
N LYS A 31 -3.12 12.04 -0.89
CA LYS A 31 -4.04 11.08 -1.53
C LYS A 31 -3.32 10.10 -2.45
N ALA A 32 -2.34 10.57 -3.23
CA ALA A 32 -1.55 9.73 -4.12
C ALA A 32 -0.73 8.69 -3.33
N ASP A 33 -0.08 9.11 -2.24
CA ASP A 33 0.70 8.23 -1.36
C ASP A 33 -0.18 7.14 -0.72
N GLN A 34 -1.40 7.50 -0.28
CA GLN A 34 -2.37 6.53 0.21
C GLN A 34 -2.81 5.53 -0.87
N ALA A 35 -3.11 6.00 -2.08
CA ALA A 35 -3.54 5.15 -3.19
C ALA A 35 -2.45 4.16 -3.60
N ALA A 36 -1.21 4.63 -3.74
CA ALA A 36 -0.05 3.79 -4.03
C ALA A 36 0.16 2.73 -2.95
N GLY A 37 0.01 3.10 -1.67
CA GLY A 37 0.07 2.16 -0.54
C GLY A 37 -0.99 1.05 -0.62
N ARG A 38 -2.23 1.39 -1.00
CA ARG A 38 -3.32 0.42 -1.17
C ARG A 38 -3.06 -0.53 -2.33
N ILE A 39 -2.59 -0.01 -3.47
CA ILE A 39 -2.25 -0.83 -4.65
C ILE A 39 -1.13 -1.82 -4.33
N LYS A 40 -0.04 -1.35 -3.68
CA LYS A 40 1.06 -2.24 -3.25
C LYS A 40 0.57 -3.34 -2.30
N LYS A 41 -0.33 -3.02 -1.37
CA LYS A 41 -0.93 -4.02 -0.46
C LYS A 41 -1.79 -5.05 -1.20
N ALA A 42 -2.59 -4.61 -2.17
CA ALA A 42 -3.40 -5.51 -2.98
C ALA A 42 -2.52 -6.45 -3.83
N ALA A 43 -1.52 -5.90 -4.52
CA ALA A 43 -0.56 -6.68 -5.30
C ALA A 43 0.17 -7.72 -4.44
N LYS A 44 0.65 -7.34 -3.25
CA LYS A 44 1.27 -8.29 -2.31
C LYS A 44 0.33 -9.39 -1.84
N LYS A 45 -0.95 -9.09 -1.59
CA LYS A 45 -1.93 -10.12 -1.19
C LYS A 45 -2.17 -11.13 -2.31
N VAL A 46 -2.24 -10.67 -3.56
CA VAL A 46 -2.36 -11.53 -4.74
C VAL A 46 -1.12 -12.40 -4.89
N GLN A 47 0.07 -11.81 -4.82
CA GLN A 47 1.34 -12.54 -4.90
C GLN A 47 1.44 -13.61 -3.81
N LYS A 48 1.13 -13.27 -2.55
CA LYS A 48 1.17 -14.23 -1.43
C LYS A 48 0.20 -15.40 -1.64
N LYS A 49 -1.02 -15.14 -2.13
CA LYS A 49 -1.99 -16.20 -2.45
C LYS A 49 -1.49 -17.10 -3.58
N ALA A 50 -0.84 -16.53 -4.59
CA ALA A 50 -0.26 -17.31 -5.69
C ALA A 50 0.89 -18.19 -5.19
N GLU A 51 1.78 -17.64 -4.35
CA GLU A 51 2.86 -18.40 -3.71
C GLU A 51 2.32 -19.54 -2.84
N GLU A 52 1.29 -19.29 -2.00
CA GLU A 52 0.65 -20.32 -1.18
C GLU A 52 0.09 -21.48 -2.02
N VAL A 53 -0.59 -21.18 -3.14
CA VAL A 53 -1.11 -22.22 -4.04
C VAL A 53 0.01 -23.01 -4.73
N ILE A 54 1.10 -22.35 -5.11
CA ILE A 54 2.25 -23.00 -5.74
C ILE A 54 2.95 -23.93 -4.74
N ASP A 55 3.12 -23.48 -3.50
CA ASP A 55 3.73 -24.29 -2.43
C ASP A 55 2.86 -25.51 -2.11
N ASP A 56 1.53 -25.37 -1.98
CA ASP A 56 0.61 -26.50 -1.77
C ASP A 56 0.72 -27.56 -2.88
N VAL A 57 0.82 -27.13 -4.15
CA VAL A 57 1.01 -28.03 -5.29
C VAL A 57 2.37 -28.73 -5.24
N LYS A 58 3.42 -28.02 -4.81
CA LYS A 58 4.78 -28.55 -4.75
C LYS A 58 4.94 -29.57 -3.63
N ASP A 59 4.31 -29.34 -2.48
CA ASP A 59 4.26 -30.29 -1.36
C ASP A 59 3.46 -31.55 -1.73
N ALA A 60 2.37 -31.42 -2.49
CA ALA A 60 1.58 -32.57 -2.94
C ALA A 60 2.29 -33.45 -4.00
N LEU A 61 3.31 -32.91 -4.67
CA LEU A 61 4.09 -33.61 -5.71
C LEU A 61 5.44 -34.17 -5.20
N SER A 62 5.82 -33.89 -3.95
CA SER A 62 7.06 -34.36 -3.31
C SER A 62 6.80 -35.59 -2.44
#